data_AF-A0A2A2H8G7-F1
#
_entry.id   AF-A0A2A2H8G7-F1
#
_cell.length_a   1.000
_cell.length_b   1.000
_cell.length_c   1.000
_cell.angle_alpha   90.00
_cell.angle_beta   90.00
_cell.angle_gamma   90.00
#
_symmetry.space_group_name_H-M   'P 1'
#
loop_
_entity.id
_entity.type
_entity.pdbx_description
1 polymer ?
#
loop_
_entity_poly.entity_id
_entity_poly.type
_entity_poly.pdbx_seq_one_letter_code
_entity_poly.pdbx_strand_id
1 'polypeptide(L)'
;MSEKPVDEKRQKWITRLSILVAIWGILSLEFSSTVFGVIFILFAVLIYLSKSFMVIYMLGAILWILGAIQLLNAAGFNTGFTVSAAYGIELVIVAVANFVIGGLIIYRTKKLE
;
A
#
# COMPACT_ATOMS: atom_id res chain seq x y z
N MET A 1 -3.71 -14.23 33.50
CA MET A 1 -4.56 -13.27 32.80
C MET A 1 -4.20 -13.33 31.32
N SER A 2 -5.12 -13.78 30.46
CA SER A 2 -4.85 -14.10 29.05
C SER A 2 -5.53 -13.08 28.13
N GLU A 3 -4.90 -11.93 27.92
CA GLU A 3 -5.26 -10.97 26.86
C GLU A 3 -4.81 -11.42 25.45
N LYS A 4 -4.44 -12.70 25.30
CA LYS A 4 -3.54 -13.18 24.25
C LYS A 4 -4.06 -13.20 22.79
N PRO A 5 -5.35 -13.40 22.46
CA PRO A 5 -5.71 -13.69 21.06
C PRO A 5 -5.77 -12.46 20.15
N VAL A 6 -6.04 -11.26 20.68
CA VAL A 6 -6.15 -10.02 19.88
C VAL A 6 -4.76 -9.47 19.56
N ASP A 7 -3.88 -9.39 20.56
CA ASP A 7 -2.51 -8.93 20.38
C ASP A 7 -1.70 -9.84 19.44
N GLU A 8 -1.89 -11.16 19.51
CA GLU A 8 -1.19 -12.09 18.62
C GLU A 8 -1.64 -11.93 17.16
N LYS A 9 -2.94 -11.73 16.91
CA LYS A 9 -3.48 -11.48 15.56
C LYS A 9 -3.00 -10.14 15.01
N ARG A 10 -2.97 -9.11 15.86
CA ARG A 10 -2.45 -7.78 15.53
C ARG A 10 -0.97 -7.84 15.15
N GLN A 11 -0.13 -8.47 15.96
CA GLN A 11 1.30 -8.61 15.66
C GLN A 11 1.54 -9.43 14.38
N LYS A 12 0.81 -10.54 14.19
CA LYS A 12 0.90 -11.34 12.96
C LYS A 12 0.48 -10.53 11.72
N TRP A 13 -0.58 -9.72 11.83
CA TRP A 13 -1.01 -8.84 10.73
C TRP A 13 0.06 -7.81 10.38
N ILE A 14 0.58 -7.08 11.38
CA ILE A 14 1.62 -6.07 11.16
C ILE A 14 2.85 -6.68 10.49
N THR A 15 3.33 -7.83 10.99
CA THR A 15 4.51 -8.51 10.44
C THR A 15 4.28 -8.98 9.01
N ARG A 16 3.13 -9.60 8.73
CA ARG A 16 2.79 -10.04 7.36
C ARG A 16 2.68 -8.85 6.42
N LEU A 17 2.04 -7.77 6.86
CA LEU A 17 1.88 -6.58 6.05
C LEU A 17 3.23 -5.90 5.77
N SER A 18 4.12 -5.78 6.76
CA SER A 18 5.46 -5.23 6.51
C SER A 18 6.24 -6.04 5.49
N ILE A 19 6.13 -7.37 5.52
CA ILE A 19 6.80 -8.25 4.55
C ILE A 19 6.19 -8.06 3.15
N LEU A 20 4.86 -8.08 3.05
CA LEU A 20 4.17 -7.89 1.76
C LEU A 20 4.51 -6.54 1.13
N VAL A 21 4.54 -5.47 1.93
CA VAL A 21 4.87 -4.12 1.47
C VAL A 21 6.34 -4.04 1.04
N ALA A 22 7.25 -4.72 1.74
CA ALA A 22 8.66 -4.79 1.35
C ALA A 22 8.85 -5.51 0.01
N ILE A 23 8.19 -6.67 -0.16
CA ILE A 23 8.20 -7.42 -1.43
C ILE A 23 7.64 -6.55 -2.55
N TRP A 24 6.52 -5.87 -2.30
CA TRP A 24 5.90 -4.97 -3.28
C TRP A 24 6.83 -3.81 -3.67
N GLY A 25 7.56 -3.26 -2.70
CA GLY A 25 8.56 -2.24 -2.94
C GLY A 25 9.73 -2.73 -3.81
N ILE A 26 10.26 -3.93 -3.53
CA ILE A 26 11.31 -4.56 -4.35
C ILE A 26 10.81 -4.79 -5.78
N LEU A 27 9.62 -5.38 -5.95
CA LEU A 27 9.04 -5.56 -7.29
C LEU A 27 8.83 -4.24 -8.01
N SER A 28 8.44 -3.18 -7.29
CA SER A 28 8.27 -1.85 -7.85
C SER A 28 9.59 -1.22 -8.29
N LEU A 29 10.70 -1.50 -7.60
CA LEU A 29 12.04 -1.07 -8.03
C LEU A 29 12.44 -1.70 -9.37
N GLU A 30 12.13 -2.99 -9.57
CA GLU A 30 12.55 -3.73 -10.76
C GLU A 30 11.62 -3.51 -11.97
N PHE A 31 10.31 -3.43 -11.75
CA PHE A 31 9.32 -3.52 -12.84
C PHE A 31 8.48 -2.25 -13.06
N SER A 32 8.58 -1.24 -12.19
CA SER A 32 7.69 -0.07 -12.27
C SER A 32 8.42 1.27 -12.16
N SER A 33 8.76 1.70 -10.94
CA SER A 33 9.34 3.01 -10.68
C SER A 33 10.17 2.98 -9.41
N THR A 34 11.43 3.40 -9.54
CA THR A 34 12.39 3.48 -8.44
C THR A 34 11.83 4.30 -7.27
N VAL A 35 11.16 5.42 -7.56
CA VAL A 35 10.62 6.31 -6.53
C VAL A 35 9.55 5.59 -5.69
N PHE A 36 8.59 4.94 -6.34
CA PHE A 36 7.53 4.22 -5.62
C PHE A 36 8.07 2.98 -4.91
N GLY A 37 9.03 2.27 -5.50
CA GLY A 37 9.71 1.15 -4.84
C GLY A 37 10.41 1.57 -3.54
N VAL A 38 11.17 2.67 -3.57
CA VAL A 38 11.79 3.23 -2.35
C VAL A 38 10.74 3.63 -1.31
N ILE A 39 9.65 4.30 -1.73
CA ILE A 39 8.56 4.69 -0.82
C ILE A 39 7.95 3.47 -0.12
N PHE A 40 7.62 2.42 -0.87
CA PHE A 40 7.07 1.20 -0.29
C PHE A 40 8.04 0.52 0.68
N ILE A 41 9.33 0.45 0.34
CA ILE A 41 10.35 -0.11 1.26
C ILE A 41 10.40 0.70 2.56
N LEU A 42 10.42 2.04 2.48
CA LEU A 42 10.40 2.91 3.66
C LEU A 42 9.15 2.67 4.51
N PHE A 43 7.98 2.54 3.90
CA PHE A 43 6.75 2.18 4.62
C PHE A 43 6.85 0.80 5.29
N ALA A 44 7.42 -0.19 4.62
CA ALA A 44 7.65 -1.51 5.20
C ALA A 44 8.51 -1.44 6.46
N VAL A 45 9.63 -0.69 6.40
CA VAL A 45 10.52 -0.46 7.54
C VAL A 45 9.78 0.28 8.67
N LEU A 46 9.05 1.35 8.35
CA LEU A 46 8.29 2.12 9.32
C LEU A 46 7.21 1.28 10.02
N ILE A 47 6.45 0.46 9.28
CA ILE A 47 5.45 -0.45 9.84
C ILE A 47 6.13 -1.47 10.76
N TYR A 48 7.26 -2.02 10.32
CA TYR A 48 7.99 -3.03 11.09
C TYR A 48 8.55 -2.46 12.40
N LEU A 49 9.13 -1.27 12.38
CA LEU A 49 9.74 -0.65 13.56
C LEU A 49 8.71 -0.04 14.51
N SER A 50 7.75 0.72 13.98
CA SER A 50 6.77 1.42 14.82
C SER A 50 5.68 0.51 15.38
N LYS A 51 5.39 -0.61 14.70
CA LYS A 51 4.24 -1.48 14.97
C LYS A 51 2.92 -0.71 15.12
N SER A 52 2.81 0.44 14.44
CA SER A 52 1.71 1.38 14.60
C SER A 52 0.66 1.20 13.51
N PHE A 53 -0.61 1.11 13.92
CA PHE A 53 -1.75 1.10 13.00
C PHE A 53 -1.89 2.42 12.25
N MET A 54 -1.47 3.54 12.84
CA MET A 54 -1.47 4.84 12.16
C MET A 54 -0.60 4.81 10.88
N VAL A 55 0.56 4.16 10.93
CA VAL A 55 1.43 4.01 9.75
C VAL A 55 0.80 3.12 8.69
N ILE A 56 0.06 2.10 9.12
CA ILE A 56 -0.68 1.21 8.21
C ILE A 56 -1.85 1.95 7.55
N TYR A 57 -2.58 2.80 8.28
CA TYR A 57 -3.61 3.65 7.71
C TYR A 57 -3.04 4.65 6.70
N MET A 58 -1.88 5.26 6.97
CA MET A 58 -1.18 6.13 6.02
C MET A 58 -0.82 5.40 4.73
N LEU A 59 -0.31 4.16 4.82
CA LEU A 59 -0.06 3.33 3.64
C LEU A 59 -1.34 3.12 2.81
N GLY A 60 -2.46 2.79 3.47
CA GLY A 60 -3.75 2.61 2.80
C GLY A 60 -4.21 3.88 2.08
N ALA A 61 -4.08 5.05 2.72
CA ALA A 61 -4.40 6.34 2.13
C ALA A 61 -3.52 6.67 0.91
N ILE A 62 -2.21 6.37 0.99
CA ILE A 62 -1.29 6.56 -0.14
C ILE A 62 -1.69 5.69 -1.32
N LEU A 63 -2.04 4.42 -1.10
CA LEU A 63 -2.52 3.55 -2.18
C LEU A 63 -3.76 4.15 -2.87
N TRP A 64 -4.68 4.73 -2.11
CA TRP A 64 -5.84 5.42 -2.69
C TRP A 64 -5.45 6.66 -3.51
N ILE A 65 -4.52 7.47 -3.02
CA ILE A 65 -3.99 8.62 -3.77
C ILE A 65 -3.36 8.15 -5.09
N LEU A 66 -2.56 7.09 -5.06
CA LEU A 66 -1.95 6.51 -6.26
C LEU A 66 -3.00 6.00 -7.25
N GLY A 67 -4.04 5.32 -6.77
CA GLY A 67 -5.16 4.89 -7.59
C GLY A 67 -5.90 6.07 -8.24
N ALA A 68 -6.11 7.15 -7.50
CA ALA A 68 -6.75 8.36 -8.04
C ALA A 68 -5.90 9.02 -9.14
N ILE A 69 -4.59 9.16 -8.93
CA ILE A 69 -3.66 9.70 -9.93
C ILE A 69 -3.66 8.83 -11.20
N GLN A 70 -3.66 7.50 -11.04
CA GLN A 70 -3.70 6.56 -12.18
C GLN A 70 -5.01 6.66 -12.97
N LEU A 71 -6.17 6.81 -12.31
CA LEU A 71 -7.44 7.04 -12.99
C LEU A 71 -7.47 8.38 -13.73
N LEU A 72 -6.96 9.45 -13.11
CA LEU A 72 -6.88 10.76 -13.76
C LEU A 72 -6.00 10.70 -15.02
N ASN A 73 -4.84 10.05 -14.92
CA ASN A 73 -3.96 9.82 -16.08
C ASN A 73 -4.65 8.97 -17.16
N ALA A 74 -5.38 7.92 -16.78
CA ALA A 74 -6.14 7.09 -17.72
C ALA A 74 -7.27 7.86 -18.43
N ALA A 75 -7.86 8.85 -17.76
CA ALA A 75 -8.86 9.75 -18.32
C ALA A 75 -8.26 10.90 -19.16
N GLY A 76 -6.93 10.93 -19.34
CA GLY A 76 -6.24 11.93 -20.15
C GLY A 76 -5.85 13.21 -19.42
N PHE A 77 -6.02 13.29 -18.09
CA PHE A 77 -5.52 14.40 -17.30
C PHE A 77 -4.00 14.26 -17.12
N ASN A 78 -3.24 15.26 -17.52
CA ASN A 78 -1.80 15.30 -17.23
C ASN A 78 -1.58 15.72 -15.77
N THR A 79 -1.42 14.75 -14.88
CA THR A 79 -1.15 15.01 -13.46
C THR A 79 0.30 15.43 -13.19
N GLY A 80 1.19 15.36 -14.19
CA GLY A 80 2.64 15.57 -14.01
C GLY A 80 3.35 14.42 -13.29
N PHE A 81 2.64 13.34 -12.93
CA PHE A 81 3.19 12.17 -12.25
C PHE A 81 3.02 10.89 -13.09
N THR A 82 4.15 10.26 -13.42
CA THR A 82 4.16 8.93 -14.05
C THR A 82 4.24 7.86 -12.96
N VAL A 83 3.10 7.25 -12.64
CA VAL A 83 2.96 6.30 -11.52
C VAL A 83 3.18 4.85 -11.94
N SER A 84 3.15 4.57 -13.24
CA SER A 84 3.31 3.24 -13.82
C SER A 84 3.74 3.35 -15.28
N ALA A 85 4.40 2.32 -15.80
CA ALA A 85 4.65 2.14 -17.23
C ALA A 85 3.40 1.67 -18.01
N ALA A 86 2.30 1.35 -17.32
CA ALA A 86 1.02 0.96 -17.91
C ALA A 86 0.35 2.12 -18.66
N TYR A 87 -0.40 1.81 -19.72
CA TYR A 87 -1.14 2.81 -20.51
C TYR A 87 -2.60 2.41 -20.74
N GLY A 88 -3.49 3.40 -20.87
CA GLY A 88 -4.90 3.20 -21.18
C GLY A 88 -5.62 2.34 -20.13
N ILE A 89 -6.22 1.22 -20.55
CA ILE A 89 -7.03 0.36 -19.67
C ILE A 89 -6.21 -0.30 -18.56
N GLU A 90 -4.91 -0.53 -18.79
CA GLU A 90 -4.03 -1.12 -17.78
C GLU A 90 -3.91 -0.21 -16.56
N LEU A 91 -3.87 1.12 -16.76
CA LEU A 91 -3.87 2.08 -15.64
C LEU A 91 -5.13 1.97 -14.80
N VAL A 92 -6.29 1.74 -15.42
CA VAL A 92 -7.56 1.54 -14.70
C VAL A 92 -7.49 0.29 -13.83
N ILE A 93 -6.94 -0.81 -14.36
CA ILE A 93 -6.77 -2.06 -13.61
C ILE A 93 -5.83 -1.85 -12.41
N VAL A 94 -4.68 -1.20 -12.62
CA VAL A 94 -3.73 -0.90 -11.55
C VAL A 94 -4.35 0.03 -10.50
N ALA A 95 -5.15 1.02 -10.92
CA ALA A 95 -5.84 1.91 -10.01
C ALA A 95 -6.86 1.17 -9.13
N VAL A 96 -7.67 0.31 -9.73
CA VAL A 96 -8.62 -0.53 -8.99
C VAL A 96 -7.89 -1.43 -8.00
N ALA A 97 -6.77 -2.05 -8.40
CA ALA A 97 -5.95 -2.85 -7.48
C ALA A 97 -5.46 -2.04 -6.28
N ASN A 98 -4.98 -0.81 -6.51
CA ASN A 98 -4.55 0.09 -5.45
C ASN A 98 -5.69 0.45 -4.48
N PHE A 99 -6.88 0.79 -4.99
CA PHE A 99 -8.05 1.06 -4.15
C PHE A 99 -8.48 -0.15 -3.33
N VAL A 100 -8.55 -1.32 -3.95
CA VAL A 100 -8.98 -2.57 -3.29
C VAL A 100 -7.99 -2.97 -2.21
N ILE A 101 -6.68 -2.95 -2.51
CA ILE A 101 -5.64 -3.30 -1.53
C ILE A 101 -5.63 -2.28 -0.39
N GLY A 102 -5.66 -0.98 -0.68
CA GLY A 102 -5.70 0.06 0.33
C GLY A 102 -6.95 -0.06 1.23
N GLY A 103 -8.11 -0.32 0.63
CA GLY A 103 -9.36 -0.54 1.37
C GLY A 103 -9.31 -1.79 2.24
N LEU A 104 -8.76 -2.89 1.73
CA LEU A 104 -8.59 -4.14 2.48
C LEU A 104 -7.65 -3.94 3.67
N ILE A 105 -6.53 -3.21 3.49
CA ILE A 105 -5.57 -2.90 4.55
C ILE A 105 -6.26 -2.09 5.65
N ILE A 106 -6.97 -1.02 5.30
CA ILE A 106 -7.69 -0.17 6.26
C ILE A 106 -8.75 -0.99 7.01
N TYR A 107 -9.58 -1.75 6.28
CA TYR A 107 -10.63 -2.56 6.88
C TYR A 107 -10.09 -3.61 7.85
N ARG A 108 -9.04 -4.34 7.46
CA ARG A 108 -8.40 -5.37 8.31
C ARG A 108 -7.75 -4.76 9.53
N THR A 109 -7.13 -3.58 9.39
CA THR A 109 -6.47 -2.89 10.50
C THR A 109 -7.50 -2.40 11.50
N LYS A 110 -8.60 -1.78 11.04
CA LYS A 110 -9.71 -1.35 11.89
C LYS A 110 -10.40 -2.49 12.65
N LYS A 111 -10.45 -3.69 12.07
CA LYS A 111 -11.02 -4.87 12.74
C LYS A 111 -10.13 -5.42 13.86
N LEU A 112 -8.85 -5.05 13.88
CA LEU A 112 -7.85 -5.53 14.84
C LEU A 112 -7.47 -4.46 15.88
N GLU A 113 -8.04 -3.27 15.76
CA GLU A 113 -7.92 -2.15 16.71
C GLU A 113 -8.99 -2.29 17.80
#